data_AF-A0A957JR19-F1
#
_entry.id   AF-A0A957JR19-F1
#
_cell.length_a   1.000
_cell.length_b   1.000
_cell.length_c   1.000
_cell.angle_alpha   90.00
_cell.angle_beta   90.00
_cell.angle_gamma   90.00
#
_symmetry.space_group_name_H-M   'P 1'
#
loop_
_entity.id
_entity.type
_entity.pdbx_description
1 polymer ?
#
loop_
_entity_poly.entity_id
_entity_poly.type
_entity_poly.pdbx_seq_one_letter_code
_entity_poly.pdbx_strand_id
1 'polypeptide(L)'
;ILPVLFIAGWLWWRNWQLYGDWTATSQFIRLAGGDREFTLWQVLGESGGLWRSTVAVFGWFNLLAPAWVYAVWNVLAVLGVLGLLRNIGDRRLEIRDFFRAPISNLQSPISLSLLLFGWLLAVYAGLVLFMLRTPAAQGRLLFPAIVPLALGLAAGLHRWRWLDWLAPAAALATTIFCLWGVIGPAYAPPPLVDALPPTATPLDLHFGDLTLLGIEMETE
;
A
#
# COMPACT_ATOMS: atom_id res chain seq x y z
N ILE A 1 -7.40 -25.09 9.72
CA ILE A 1 -6.09 -25.10 10.41
C ILE A 1 -5.08 -25.98 9.68
N LEU A 2 -5.39 -27.25 9.36
CA LEU A 2 -4.46 -28.14 8.63
C LEU A 2 -3.87 -27.53 7.34
N PRO A 3 -4.64 -26.92 6.42
CA PRO A 3 -4.06 -26.32 5.21
C PRO A 3 -3.07 -25.19 5.52
N VAL A 4 -3.35 -24.39 6.55
CA VAL A 4 -2.48 -23.29 6.98
C VAL A 4 -1.15 -23.84 7.51
N LEU A 5 -1.18 -24.93 8.29
CA LEU A 5 0.03 -25.57 8.79
C LEU A 5 0.86 -26.21 7.68
N PHE A 6 0.22 -26.79 6.65
CA PHE A 6 0.95 -27.31 5.50
C PHE A 6 1.63 -26.21 4.67
N ILE A 7 0.96 -25.06 4.50
CA ILE A 7 1.49 -23.95 3.70
C ILE A 7 2.56 -23.16 4.48
N ALA A 8 2.27 -22.79 5.72
CA ALA A 8 3.07 -21.85 6.51
C ALA A 8 3.79 -22.48 7.71
N GLY A 9 3.40 -23.67 8.15
CA GLY A 9 3.94 -24.29 9.36
C GLY A 9 5.44 -24.59 9.27
N TRP A 10 5.94 -24.98 8.10
CA TRP A 10 7.37 -25.20 7.90
C TRP A 10 8.18 -23.89 7.99
N LEU A 11 7.62 -22.75 7.52
CA LEU A 11 8.26 -21.43 7.64
C LEU A 11 8.33 -21.00 9.10
N TRP A 12 7.24 -21.18 9.85
CA TRP A 12 7.19 -20.90 11.27
C TRP A 12 8.19 -21.75 12.06
N TRP A 13 8.24 -23.06 11.76
CA TRP A 13 9.21 -23.95 12.38
C TRP A 13 10.65 -23.55 12.05
N ARG A 14 10.94 -23.23 10.79
CA ARG A 14 12.26 -22.72 10.36
C ARG A 14 12.63 -21.43 11.10
N ASN A 15 11.71 -20.48 11.19
CA ASN A 15 11.95 -19.21 11.89
C ASN A 15 12.23 -19.43 13.38
N TRP A 16 11.48 -20.33 14.01
CA TRP A 16 11.75 -20.72 15.40
C TRP A 16 13.14 -21.34 15.57
N GLN A 17 13.52 -22.30 14.73
CA GLN A 17 14.83 -22.96 14.80
C GLN A 17 16.00 -22.01 14.56
N LEU A 18 15.88 -21.07 13.63
CA LEU A 18 16.97 -20.14 13.28
C LEU A 18 17.06 -18.93 14.21
N TYR A 19 15.91 -18.43 14.69
CA TYR A 19 15.84 -17.10 15.30
C TYR A 19 15.21 -17.09 16.70
N GLY A 20 14.61 -18.20 17.16
CA GLY A 20 13.82 -18.23 18.39
C GLY A 20 12.55 -17.37 18.32
N ASP A 21 12.11 -17.00 17.13
CA ASP A 21 10.99 -16.08 16.87
C ASP A 21 10.17 -16.61 15.70
N TRP A 22 8.89 -16.93 15.95
CA TRP A 22 7.97 -17.48 14.94
C TRP A 22 7.78 -16.58 13.71
N THR A 23 7.79 -15.26 13.92
CA THR A 23 7.55 -14.26 12.88
C THR A 23 8.83 -13.73 12.24
N ALA A 24 9.99 -14.04 12.83
CA ALA A 24 11.30 -13.49 12.49
C ALA A 24 11.36 -11.94 12.54
N THR A 25 10.41 -11.30 13.23
CA THR A 25 10.30 -9.85 13.34
C THR A 25 11.50 -9.26 14.08
N SER A 26 12.00 -9.95 15.11
CA SER A 26 13.19 -9.56 15.87
C SER A 26 14.45 -9.40 15.00
N GLN A 27 14.61 -10.27 14.00
CA GLN A 27 15.75 -10.18 13.07
C GLN A 27 15.61 -9.01 12.11
N PHE A 28 14.39 -8.76 11.63
CA PHE A 28 14.13 -7.59 10.80
C PHE A 28 14.43 -6.30 11.56
N ILE A 29 13.96 -6.17 12.79
CA ILE A 29 14.23 -5.00 13.66
C ILE A 29 15.74 -4.80 13.82
N ARG A 30 16.49 -5.86 14.11
CA ARG A 30 17.97 -5.81 14.22
C ARG A 30 18.62 -5.30 12.94
N LEU A 31 18.17 -5.78 11.79
CA LEU A 31 18.70 -5.35 10.49
C LEU A 31 18.31 -3.90 10.14
N ALA A 32 17.15 -3.45 10.59
CA ALA A 32 16.61 -2.11 10.36
C ALA A 32 17.19 -1.03 11.29
N GLY A 33 18.22 -1.36 12.08
CA GLY A 33 18.90 -0.41 12.98
C GLY A 33 18.46 -0.49 14.45
N GLY A 34 17.76 -1.56 14.85
CA GLY A 34 17.34 -1.82 16.23
C GLY A 34 15.97 -1.25 16.58
N ASP A 35 15.53 -1.51 17.82
CA ASP A 35 14.27 -0.96 18.34
C ASP A 35 14.36 0.56 18.45
N ARG A 36 13.35 1.24 17.92
CA ARG A 36 13.09 2.66 18.20
C ARG A 36 11.94 2.79 19.18
N GLU A 37 11.95 3.83 20.00
CA GLU A 37 10.88 4.13 20.94
C GLU A 37 9.93 5.17 20.36
N PHE A 38 9.18 4.81 19.30
CA PHE A 38 8.12 5.69 18.82
C PHE A 38 6.90 5.65 19.75
N THR A 39 6.28 6.80 19.95
CA THR A 39 4.99 6.87 20.63
C THR A 39 3.86 6.44 19.67
N LEU A 40 2.77 5.91 20.23
CA LEU A 40 1.59 5.53 19.43
C LEU A 40 1.09 6.70 18.57
N TRP A 41 1.11 7.93 19.10
CA TRP A 41 0.67 9.12 18.39
C TRP A 41 1.56 9.49 17.20
N GLN A 42 2.88 9.31 17.32
CA GLN A 42 3.80 9.52 16.20
C GLN A 42 3.52 8.53 15.06
N VAL A 43 3.37 7.25 15.40
CA VAL A 43 3.04 6.19 14.42
C VAL A 43 1.68 6.43 13.75
N LEU A 44 0.67 6.84 14.52
CA LEU A 44 -0.63 7.19 13.96
C LEU A 44 -0.55 8.43 13.05
N GLY A 45 0.31 9.40 13.37
CA GLY A 45 0.59 10.55 12.51
C GLY A 45 1.16 10.16 11.13
N GLU A 46 1.95 9.09 11.06
CA GLU A 46 2.49 8.56 9.81
C GLU A 46 1.44 7.84 8.93
N SER A 47 0.24 7.57 9.47
CA SER A 47 -0.81 6.87 8.73
C SER A 47 -1.31 7.63 7.50
N GLY A 48 -1.17 8.96 7.49
CA GLY A 48 -1.43 9.75 6.28
C GLY A 48 -0.45 9.44 5.14
N GLY A 49 0.80 9.10 5.47
CA GLY A 49 1.80 8.63 4.50
C GLY A 49 1.55 7.20 4.04
N LEU A 50 1.08 6.33 4.94
CA LEU A 50 0.64 4.97 4.61
C LEU A 50 -0.45 4.99 3.55
N TRP A 51 -1.51 5.78 3.76
CA TRP A 51 -2.61 5.86 2.80
C TRP A 51 -2.15 6.37 1.43
N ARG A 52 -1.37 7.46 1.39
CA ARG A 52 -0.82 8.00 0.14
C ARG A 52 0.01 6.96 -0.60
N SER A 53 0.82 6.19 0.12
CA SER A 53 1.67 5.15 -0.46
C SER A 53 0.96 3.86 -0.82
N THR A 54 -0.20 3.58 -0.22
CA THR A 54 -1.10 2.51 -0.69
C THR A 54 -1.73 2.88 -2.03
N VAL A 55 -2.02 4.16 -2.25
CA VAL A 55 -2.70 4.66 -3.44
C VAL A 55 -1.74 4.87 -4.62
N ALA A 56 -0.77 5.79 -4.48
CA ALA A 56 0.04 6.24 -5.61
C ALA A 56 1.35 6.90 -5.16
N VAL A 57 2.24 6.11 -4.54
CA VAL A 57 3.64 6.49 -4.35
C VAL A 57 4.49 5.41 -5.01
N PHE A 58 5.37 5.82 -5.92
CA PHE A 58 6.12 4.92 -6.79
C PHE A 58 7.62 5.00 -6.52
N GLY A 59 8.37 4.02 -7.04
CA GLY A 59 9.83 4.07 -7.03
C GLY A 59 10.48 4.11 -5.66
N TRP A 60 9.96 3.36 -4.67
CA TRP A 60 10.45 3.39 -3.29
C TRP A 60 10.36 4.80 -2.67
N PHE A 61 9.16 5.39 -2.64
CA PHE A 61 8.94 6.73 -2.06
C PHE A 61 9.63 7.89 -2.77
N ASN A 62 10.23 7.66 -3.94
CA ASN A 62 10.87 8.72 -4.72
C ASN A 62 9.88 9.54 -5.55
N LEU A 63 8.73 8.96 -5.91
CA LEU A 63 7.80 9.59 -6.85
C LEU A 63 6.39 9.67 -6.26
N LEU A 64 5.92 10.90 -6.03
CA LEU A 64 4.57 11.18 -5.59
C LEU A 64 3.68 11.53 -6.79
N ALA A 65 2.45 11.04 -6.76
CA ALA A 65 1.44 11.47 -7.71
C ALA A 65 0.98 12.92 -7.42
N PRO A 66 0.40 13.62 -8.40
CA PRO A 66 -0.18 14.94 -8.18
C PRO A 66 -1.28 14.94 -7.12
N ALA A 67 -1.45 16.07 -6.43
CA ALA A 67 -2.40 16.22 -5.32
C ALA A 67 -3.85 15.83 -5.68
N TRP A 68 -4.28 16.08 -6.92
CA TRP A 68 -5.62 15.74 -7.37
C TRP A 68 -5.88 14.22 -7.39
N VAL A 69 -4.85 13.39 -7.64
CA VAL A 69 -4.98 11.92 -7.59
C VAL A 69 -5.36 11.51 -6.18
N TYR A 70 -4.64 12.01 -5.18
CA TYR A 70 -4.95 11.74 -3.78
C TYR A 70 -6.32 12.29 -3.37
N ALA A 71 -6.72 13.46 -3.90
CA ALA A 71 -8.05 14.01 -3.65
C ALA A 71 -9.17 13.08 -4.14
N VAL A 72 -9.05 12.52 -5.35
CA VAL A 72 -10.00 11.54 -5.90
C VAL A 72 -10.12 10.33 -4.96
N TRP A 73 -9.00 9.72 -4.58
CA TRP A 73 -9.00 8.56 -3.70
C TRP A 73 -9.53 8.86 -2.29
N ASN A 74 -9.25 10.05 -1.74
CA ASN A 74 -9.80 10.49 -0.47
C ASN A 74 -11.32 10.66 -0.55
N VAL A 75 -11.84 11.27 -1.63
CA VAL A 75 -13.28 11.43 -1.84
C VAL A 75 -13.96 10.06 -1.95
N LEU A 76 -13.40 9.12 -2.73
CA LEU A 76 -13.92 7.76 -2.84
C LEU A 76 -13.92 7.03 -1.49
N ALA A 77 -12.83 7.16 -0.72
CA ALA A 77 -12.73 6.56 0.60
C ALA A 77 -13.79 7.12 1.56
N VAL A 78 -13.93 8.46 1.61
CA VAL A 78 -14.92 9.14 2.48
C VAL A 78 -16.35 8.75 2.07
N LEU A 79 -16.68 8.79 0.78
CA LEU A 79 -18.01 8.39 0.29
C LEU A 79 -18.30 6.91 0.56
N GLY A 80 -17.30 6.04 0.44
CA GLY A 80 -17.39 4.63 0.82
C GLY A 80 -17.70 4.47 2.30
N VAL A 81 -16.94 5.12 3.18
CA VAL A 81 -17.18 5.07 4.64
C VAL A 81 -18.55 5.63 5.01
N LEU A 82 -18.96 6.77 4.44
CA LEU A 82 -20.29 7.35 4.68
C LEU A 82 -21.42 6.43 4.20
N GLY A 83 -21.23 5.76 3.05
CA GLY A 83 -22.16 4.76 2.54
C GLY A 83 -22.27 3.53 3.45
N LEU A 84 -21.17 3.09 4.05
CA LEU A 84 -21.17 2.02 5.07
C LEU A 84 -21.87 2.45 6.36
N LEU A 85 -21.67 3.67 6.85
CA LEU A 85 -22.34 4.17 8.06
C LEU A 85 -23.87 4.23 7.87
N ARG A 86 -24.33 4.61 6.67
CA ARG A 86 -25.74 4.57 6.30
C ARG A 86 -26.34 3.17 6.33
N ASN A 87 -25.52 2.13 6.19
CA ASN A 87 -25.90 0.71 6.15
C ASN A 87 -26.19 0.13 7.55
N ILE A 88 -25.73 0.75 8.64
CA ILE A 88 -25.90 0.23 10.00
C ILE A 88 -27.40 0.00 10.36
N GLY A 89 -28.34 0.62 9.63
CA GLY A 89 -29.79 0.37 9.75
C GLY A 89 -30.47 -0.44 8.61
N ASP A 90 -29.80 -0.69 7.48
CA ASP A 90 -30.44 -1.21 6.26
C ASP A 90 -29.94 -2.63 5.93
N ARG A 91 -30.67 -3.66 6.41
CA ARG A 91 -30.39 -5.11 6.22
C ARG A 91 -30.38 -5.62 4.77
N ARG A 92 -30.42 -4.73 3.77
CA ARG A 92 -30.56 -5.03 2.34
C ARG A 92 -29.24 -5.21 1.59
N LEU A 93 -28.14 -5.58 2.26
CA LEU A 93 -27.03 -6.21 1.53
C LEU A 93 -27.45 -7.65 1.19
N GLU A 94 -28.45 -7.79 0.32
CA GLU A 94 -28.75 -9.05 -0.35
C GLU A 94 -27.60 -9.31 -1.31
N ILE A 95 -26.60 -10.06 -0.84
CA ILE A 95 -25.65 -10.73 -1.71
C ILE A 95 -26.49 -11.74 -2.49
N ARG A 96 -27.05 -11.31 -3.65
CA ARG A 96 -27.79 -12.21 -4.55
C ARG A 96 -26.93 -13.45 -4.80
N ASP A 97 -27.57 -14.61 -4.74
CA ASP A 97 -27.05 -15.98 -4.81
C ASP A 97 -26.11 -16.27 -6.00
N PHE A 98 -24.95 -15.63 -6.09
CA PHE A 98 -23.99 -15.89 -7.17
C PHE A 98 -22.94 -16.94 -6.80
N PHE A 99 -22.73 -17.17 -5.50
CA PHE A 99 -21.90 -18.27 -5.01
C PHE A 99 -22.57 -18.88 -3.77
N ARG A 100 -23.24 -20.03 -3.94
CA ARG A 100 -23.48 -20.94 -2.82
C ARG A 100 -22.12 -21.52 -2.40
N ALA A 101 -21.35 -20.75 -1.65
CA ALA A 101 -20.10 -21.23 -1.10
C ALA A 101 -20.40 -22.42 -0.18
N PRO A 102 -19.69 -23.56 -0.30
CA PRO A 102 -19.92 -24.76 0.51
C PRO A 102 -19.55 -24.59 2.00
N ILE A 103 -19.19 -23.38 2.43
CA ILE A 103 -18.80 -23.05 3.80
C ILE A 103 -20.06 -22.64 4.57
N SER A 104 -20.82 -23.63 5.04
CA SER A 104 -22.12 -23.52 5.71
C SER A 104 -22.15 -22.61 6.95
N ASN A 105 -21.00 -22.26 7.54
CA ASN A 105 -20.94 -21.51 8.79
C ASN A 105 -20.76 -19.99 8.63
N LEU A 106 -20.54 -19.48 7.41
CA LEU A 106 -20.43 -18.03 7.12
C LEU A 106 -21.67 -17.45 6.43
N GLN A 107 -22.82 -18.11 6.58
CA GLN A 107 -24.06 -17.74 5.89
C GLN A 107 -24.66 -16.40 6.36
N SER A 108 -24.29 -15.92 7.55
CA SER A 108 -24.75 -14.61 8.03
C SER A 108 -23.88 -13.49 7.41
N PRO A 109 -24.48 -12.51 6.71
CA PRO A 109 -23.76 -11.36 6.15
C PRO A 109 -23.02 -10.54 7.22
N ILE A 110 -23.48 -10.60 8.48
CA ILE A 110 -22.82 -9.98 9.63
C ILE A 110 -21.50 -10.68 9.95
N SER A 111 -21.47 -12.01 9.90
CA SER A 111 -20.25 -12.80 10.18
C SER A 111 -19.15 -12.51 9.16
N LEU A 112 -19.51 -12.42 7.88
CA LEU A 112 -18.56 -12.05 6.82
C LEU A 112 -18.06 -10.61 6.98
N SER A 113 -18.95 -9.66 7.27
CA SER A 113 -18.58 -8.26 7.47
C SER A 113 -17.62 -8.09 8.67
N LEU A 114 -17.90 -8.77 9.77
CA LEU A 114 -17.02 -8.80 10.95
C LEU A 114 -15.68 -9.45 10.65
N LEU A 115 -15.65 -10.52 9.85
CA LEU A 115 -14.40 -11.16 9.44
C LEU A 115 -13.53 -10.23 8.58
N LEU A 116 -14.12 -9.61 7.56
CA LEU A 116 -13.40 -8.71 6.65
C LEU A 116 -12.89 -7.47 7.39
N PHE A 117 -13.74 -6.85 8.19
CA PHE A 117 -13.36 -5.67 8.98
C PHE A 117 -12.36 -6.04 10.08
N GLY A 118 -12.59 -7.15 10.78
CA GLY A 118 -11.67 -7.65 11.80
C GLY A 118 -10.30 -7.99 11.23
N TRP A 119 -10.23 -8.56 10.03
CA TRP A 119 -8.96 -8.80 9.34
C TRP A 119 -8.23 -7.51 8.97
N LEU A 120 -8.96 -6.51 8.43
CA LEU A 120 -8.39 -5.19 8.15
C LEU A 120 -7.79 -4.56 9.41
N LEU A 121 -8.51 -4.61 10.53
CA LEU A 121 -8.02 -4.11 11.82
C LEU A 121 -6.83 -4.90 12.33
N ALA A 122 -6.82 -6.22 12.19
CA ALA A 122 -5.70 -7.07 12.63
C ALA A 122 -4.41 -6.77 11.85
N VAL A 123 -4.51 -6.60 10.52
CA VAL A 123 -3.36 -6.21 9.68
C VAL A 123 -2.87 -4.81 10.04
N TYR A 124 -3.77 -3.84 10.21
CA TYR A 124 -3.40 -2.49 10.61
C TYR A 124 -2.78 -2.45 12.01
N ALA A 125 -3.32 -3.20 12.97
CA ALA A 125 -2.74 -3.31 14.31
C ALA A 125 -1.34 -3.95 14.28
N GLY A 126 -1.15 -5.02 13.49
CA GLY A 126 0.17 -5.62 13.26
C GLY A 126 1.16 -4.63 12.66
N LEU A 127 0.71 -3.81 11.71
CA LEU A 127 1.51 -2.75 11.12
C LEU A 127 1.87 -1.65 12.14
N VAL A 128 0.93 -1.21 12.98
CA VAL A 128 1.21 -0.23 14.06
C VAL A 128 2.23 -0.79 15.05
N LEU A 129 2.07 -2.04 15.48
CA LEU A 129 3.03 -2.71 16.37
C LEU A 129 4.43 -2.81 15.74
N PHE A 130 4.50 -2.99 14.42
CA PHE A 130 5.74 -3.02 13.68
C PHE A 130 6.38 -1.62 13.50
N MET A 131 5.57 -0.61 13.19
CA MET A 131 6.00 0.78 13.04
C MET A 131 6.44 1.41 14.36
N LEU A 132 5.90 0.95 15.50
CA LEU A 132 6.40 1.34 16.82
C LEU A 132 7.87 0.99 17.01
N ARG A 133 8.37 -0.04 16.32
CA ARG A 133 9.75 -0.53 16.45
C ARG A 133 10.64 -0.16 15.28
N THR A 134 10.07 0.09 14.09
CA THR A 134 10.83 0.31 12.84
C THR A 134 10.25 1.43 11.99
N PRO A 135 11.08 2.25 11.31
CA PRO A 135 10.63 3.31 10.41
C PRO A 135 10.20 2.73 9.05
N ALA A 136 9.07 2.03 9.03
CA ALA A 136 8.58 1.29 7.87
C ALA A 136 7.12 1.66 7.51
N ALA A 137 6.81 2.96 7.47
CA ALA A 137 5.49 3.44 7.04
C ALA A 137 5.28 3.28 5.53
N GLN A 138 5.08 2.03 5.09
CA GLN A 138 4.87 1.70 3.69
C GLN A 138 3.48 1.12 3.44
N GLY A 139 2.72 1.76 2.56
CA GLY A 139 1.35 1.36 2.24
C GLY A 139 1.22 -0.05 1.67
N ARG A 140 2.30 -0.61 1.08
CA ARG A 140 2.34 -2.01 0.63
C ARG A 140 2.16 -3.03 1.76
N LEU A 141 2.45 -2.65 3.00
CA LEU A 141 2.25 -3.53 4.16
C LEU A 141 0.76 -3.72 4.49
N LEU A 142 -0.13 -2.89 3.91
CA LEU A 142 -1.58 -3.08 3.98
C LEU A 142 -2.13 -4.03 2.90
N PHE A 143 -1.31 -4.51 1.96
CA PHE A 143 -1.75 -5.39 0.88
C PHE A 143 -2.44 -6.69 1.34
N PRO A 144 -2.03 -7.34 2.44
CA PRO A 144 -2.79 -8.48 2.98
C PRO A 144 -4.25 -8.15 3.32
N ALA A 145 -4.58 -6.88 3.54
CA ALA A 145 -5.93 -6.39 3.80
C ALA A 145 -6.55 -5.58 2.66
N ILE A 146 -5.91 -5.52 1.48
CA ILE A 146 -6.40 -4.69 0.37
C ILE A 146 -7.76 -5.16 -0.14
N VAL A 147 -8.00 -6.48 -0.17
CA VAL A 147 -9.27 -7.05 -0.63
C VAL A 147 -10.40 -6.71 0.35
N PRO A 148 -10.30 -6.97 1.66
CA PRO A 148 -11.29 -6.52 2.63
C PRO A 148 -11.54 -5.00 2.59
N LEU A 149 -10.49 -4.20 2.46
CA LEU A 149 -10.60 -2.74 2.34
C LEU A 149 -11.38 -2.34 1.08
N ALA A 150 -11.00 -2.87 -0.09
CA ALA A 150 -11.63 -2.57 -1.36
C ALA A 150 -13.10 -3.01 -1.39
N LEU A 151 -13.41 -4.20 -0.88
CA LEU A 151 -14.78 -4.71 -0.77
C LEU A 151 -15.62 -3.85 0.18
N GLY A 152 -15.07 -3.43 1.33
CA GLY A 152 -15.75 -2.54 2.26
C GLY A 152 -16.06 -1.18 1.61
N LEU A 153 -15.08 -0.56 0.97
CA LEU A 153 -15.27 0.70 0.26
C LEU A 153 -16.28 0.56 -0.89
N ALA A 154 -16.20 -0.50 -1.70
CA ALA A 154 -17.14 -0.77 -2.78
C ALA A 154 -18.57 -0.97 -2.26
N ALA A 155 -18.75 -1.72 -1.18
CA ALA A 155 -20.07 -1.93 -0.56
C ALA A 155 -20.69 -0.62 -0.04
N GLY A 156 -19.86 0.29 0.47
CA GLY A 156 -20.29 1.64 0.83
C GLY A 156 -20.62 2.51 -0.38
N LEU A 157 -19.73 2.50 -1.39
CA LEU A 157 -19.89 3.28 -2.62
C LEU A 157 -21.15 2.90 -3.38
N HIS A 158 -21.52 1.62 -3.39
CA HIS A 158 -22.73 1.10 -4.05
C HIS A 158 -24.03 1.75 -3.55
N ARG A 159 -24.03 2.35 -2.35
CA ARG A 159 -25.18 3.10 -1.85
C ARG A 159 -25.44 4.38 -2.61
N TRP A 160 -24.42 4.91 -3.26
CA TRP A 160 -24.51 6.02 -4.18
C TRP A 160 -24.59 5.42 -5.58
N ARG A 161 -25.78 5.04 -6.05
CA ARG A 161 -25.97 4.31 -7.33
C ARG A 161 -25.31 4.97 -8.55
N TRP A 162 -25.11 6.29 -8.52
CA TRP A 162 -24.40 7.04 -9.56
C TRP A 162 -22.87 6.83 -9.54
N LEU A 163 -22.32 6.36 -8.41
CA LEU A 163 -20.92 5.98 -8.23
C LEU A 163 -20.60 4.55 -8.68
N ASP A 164 -21.59 3.70 -8.96
CA ASP A 164 -21.37 2.29 -9.35
C ASP A 164 -20.39 2.17 -10.52
N TRP A 165 -20.49 3.09 -11.49
CA TRP A 165 -19.58 3.17 -12.63
C TRP A 165 -18.55 4.29 -12.50
N LEU A 166 -18.92 5.41 -11.86
CA LEU A 166 -18.02 6.55 -11.74
C LEU A 166 -16.82 6.27 -10.84
N ALA A 167 -17.01 5.56 -9.72
CA ALA A 167 -15.92 5.21 -8.82
C ALA A 167 -14.86 4.31 -9.47
N PRO A 168 -15.20 3.16 -10.10
CA PRO A 168 -14.21 2.36 -10.80
C PRO A 168 -13.63 3.08 -12.01
N ALA A 169 -14.41 3.90 -12.74
CA ALA A 169 -13.89 4.71 -13.84
C ALA A 169 -12.88 5.76 -13.36
N ALA A 170 -13.15 6.46 -12.26
CA ALA A 170 -12.25 7.44 -11.67
C ALA A 170 -10.97 6.76 -11.15
N ALA A 171 -11.10 5.62 -10.47
CA ALA A 171 -9.95 4.83 -10.03
C ALA A 171 -9.10 4.42 -11.24
N LEU A 172 -9.70 3.84 -12.28
CA LEU A 172 -9.01 3.45 -13.50
C LEU A 172 -8.34 4.64 -14.20
N ALA A 173 -9.03 5.78 -14.29
CA ALA A 173 -8.48 7.00 -14.88
C ALA A 173 -7.25 7.49 -14.12
N THR A 174 -7.28 7.48 -12.78
CA THR A 174 -6.09 7.82 -11.97
C THR A 174 -4.96 6.82 -12.17
N THR A 175 -5.24 5.52 -12.31
CA THR A 175 -4.23 4.50 -12.58
C THR A 175 -3.57 4.71 -13.94
N ILE A 176 -4.36 4.93 -15.00
CA ILE A 176 -3.86 5.19 -16.35
C ILE A 176 -3.04 6.49 -16.36
N PHE A 177 -3.52 7.53 -15.71
CA PHE A 177 -2.78 8.78 -15.57
C PHE A 177 -1.46 8.58 -14.84
N CYS A 178 -1.43 7.86 -13.72
CA CYS A 178 -0.18 7.61 -13.00
C CYS A 178 0.82 6.81 -13.84
N LEU A 179 0.35 5.85 -14.63
CA LEU A 179 1.21 5.07 -15.52
C LEU A 179 1.90 5.95 -16.56
N TRP A 180 1.14 6.79 -17.26
CA TRP A 180 1.65 7.54 -18.41
C TRP A 180 2.11 8.97 -18.10
N GLY A 181 1.50 9.63 -17.11
CA GLY A 181 1.77 11.01 -16.73
C GLY A 181 2.72 11.17 -15.54
N VAL A 182 2.93 10.12 -14.74
CA VAL A 182 3.82 10.16 -13.57
C VAL A 182 5.01 9.23 -13.77
N ILE A 183 4.76 7.93 -13.97
CA ILE A 183 5.81 6.92 -14.09
C ILE A 183 6.58 7.08 -15.41
N GLY A 184 5.89 7.14 -16.55
CA GLY A 184 6.53 7.26 -17.86
C GLY A 184 7.59 8.37 -17.94
N PRO A 185 7.25 9.64 -17.60
CA PRO A 185 8.20 10.75 -17.64
C PRO A 185 9.32 10.63 -16.62
N ALA A 186 9.03 10.14 -15.40
CA ALA A 186 10.02 10.04 -14.33
C ALA A 186 11.10 9.00 -14.60
N TYR A 187 10.80 7.98 -15.41
CA TYR A 187 11.74 6.94 -15.82
C TYR A 187 12.18 7.08 -17.29
N ALA A 188 11.89 8.22 -17.93
CA ALA A 188 12.44 8.51 -19.23
C ALA A 188 13.97 8.61 -19.12
N PRO A 189 14.73 7.93 -19.99
CA PRO A 189 16.18 8.07 -19.98
C PRO A 189 16.54 9.54 -20.19
N PRO A 190 17.59 10.04 -19.52
CA PRO A 190 18.06 11.40 -19.75
C PRO A 190 18.43 11.56 -21.23
N PRO A 191 18.28 12.77 -21.79
CA PRO A 191 18.65 13.03 -23.17
C PRO A 191 20.13 12.68 -23.37
N LEU A 192 20.42 11.95 -24.44
CA LEU A 192 21.79 11.67 -24.86
C LEU A 192 22.43 13.00 -25.27
N VAL A 193 23.59 13.31 -24.68
CA VAL A 193 24.36 14.50 -25.02
C VAL A 193 25.55 14.06 -25.85
N ASP A 194 25.66 14.58 -27.08
CA ASP A 194 26.74 14.21 -28.01
C ASP A 194 28.11 14.77 -27.59
N ALA A 195 28.12 15.83 -26.77
CA ALA A 195 29.34 16.46 -26.27
C ALA A 195 29.13 16.98 -24.84
N LEU A 196 30.23 17.09 -24.08
CA LEU A 196 30.17 17.66 -22.74
C LEU A 196 29.68 19.13 -22.83
N PRO A 197 28.63 19.52 -22.07
CA PRO A 197 28.18 20.91 -22.02
C PRO A 197 29.33 21.83 -21.59
N PRO A 198 29.45 23.05 -22.14
CA PRO A 198 30.51 23.98 -21.79
C PRO A 198 30.44 24.48 -20.33
N THR A 199 29.31 24.29 -19.66
CA THR A 199 29.09 24.59 -18.24
C THR A 199 29.53 23.46 -17.30
N ALA A 200 29.77 22.26 -17.83
CA ALA A 200 30.23 21.12 -17.05
C ALA A 200 31.76 21.14 -16.89
N THR A 201 32.21 20.77 -15.70
CA THR A 201 33.64 20.61 -15.40
C THR A 201 34.11 19.24 -15.88
N PRO A 202 35.06 19.13 -16.82
CA PRO A 202 35.54 17.85 -17.31
C PRO A 202 36.29 17.10 -16.20
N LEU A 203 36.04 15.79 -16.07
CA LEU A 203 36.57 14.97 -14.97
C LEU A 203 37.23 13.66 -15.44
N ASP A 204 36.88 13.15 -16.62
CA ASP A 204 37.43 11.91 -17.25
C ASP A 204 37.82 10.80 -16.25
N LEU A 205 36.88 10.40 -15.37
CA LEU A 205 37.09 9.32 -14.41
C LEU A 205 36.54 7.99 -14.93
N HIS A 206 37.37 6.95 -14.94
CA HIS A 206 36.98 5.61 -15.37
C HIS A 206 36.56 4.71 -14.19
N PHE A 207 35.37 4.14 -14.28
CA PHE A 207 34.77 3.18 -13.36
C PHE A 207 34.45 1.87 -14.08
N GLY A 208 35.50 1.10 -14.41
CA GLY A 208 35.36 -0.14 -15.19
C GLY A 208 34.83 0.17 -16.60
N ASP A 209 33.63 -0.31 -16.90
CA ASP A 209 32.97 -0.11 -18.21
C ASP A 209 32.28 1.26 -18.34
N LEU A 210 32.30 2.09 -17.29
CA LEU A 210 31.68 3.43 -17.27
C LEU A 210 32.76 4.52 -17.23
N THR A 211 32.57 5.60 -17.99
CA THR A 211 33.45 6.78 -17.96
C THR A 211 32.63 8.01 -17.60
N LEU A 212 33.02 8.70 -16.53
CA LEU A 212 32.46 9.97 -16.11
C LEU A 212 33.22 11.10 -16.83
N LEU A 213 32.63 11.64 -17.89
CA LEU A 213 33.26 12.66 -18.74
C LEU A 213 33.34 14.04 -18.07
N GLY A 214 32.36 14.39 -17.23
CA GLY A 214 32.36 15.64 -16.49
C GLY A 214 31.17 15.77 -15.55
N ILE A 215 31.19 16.80 -14.72
CA ILE A 215 30.18 17.08 -13.70
C ILE A 215 29.72 18.55 -13.81
N GLU A 216 28.42 18.76 -13.77
CA GLU A 216 27.81 20.08 -13.63
C GLU A 216 27.18 20.13 -12.25
N MET A 217 27.65 21.06 -11.42
CA MET A 217 27.13 21.28 -10.07
C MET A 217 26.31 22.55 -10.11
N GLU A 218 25.00 22.43 -9.88
CA GLU A 218 24.14 23.61 -9.66
C GLU A 218 24.62 24.26 -8.36
N THR A 219 25.29 25.40 -8.48
CA THR A 219 25.76 26.17 -7.33
C THR A 219 24.55 26.94 -6.81
N GLU A 220 24.08 26.61 -5.60
CA GLU A 220 23.06 27.40 -4.89
C GLU A 220 23.46 28.87 -4.76
#